data_AF-A0AAD9UCJ6-F1
#
_entry.id   AF-A0AAD9UCJ6-F1
#
_cell.length_a   1.000
_cell.length_b   1.000
_cell.length_c   1.000
_cell.angle_alpha   90.00
_cell.angle_beta   90.00
_cell.angle_gamma   90.00
#
_symmetry.space_group_name_H-M   'P 1'
#
loop_
_entity.id
_entity.type
_entity.pdbx_description
1 polymer ?
#
loop_
_entity_poly.entity_id
_entity_poly.type
_entity_poly.pdbx_seq_one_letter_code
_entity_poly.pdbx_strand_id
1 'polypeptide(L)'
;MKFNPTKCFTMTLASRKPTPNIYTFCGQQLKSVQSHCYLGVQISNTLNWTAQCNSVARKAQQTLGVIRRNLNKCPTHIKSIAYTTLVRPILEYASASWAPHCLKHIKTLERIQRQAARFSRRKIKRLSIIYKMEHNLIDIPLDHYIQHNTRSSRKHMTVSSCKLDTLQTYLETASSQQQLRNGILSPQTLSQVNH
;
A
#
# COMPACT_ATOMS: atom_id res chain seq x y z
N MET A 1 -33.61 21.81 20.77
CA MET A 1 -33.68 20.71 19.78
C MET A 1 -34.28 19.48 20.45
N LYS A 2 -35.14 18.70 19.77
CA LYS A 2 -35.81 17.50 20.32
C LYS A 2 -35.20 16.23 19.69
N PHE A 3 -34.70 15.32 20.52
CA PHE A 3 -34.12 14.04 20.05
C PHE A 3 -35.21 13.01 19.72
N ASN A 4 -34.91 12.11 18.77
CA ASN A 4 -35.80 10.99 18.43
C ASN A 4 -35.34 9.70 19.12
N PRO A 5 -35.97 9.27 20.23
CA PRO A 5 -35.56 8.09 20.99
C PRO A 5 -35.66 6.78 20.19
N THR A 6 -36.52 6.70 19.16
CA THR A 6 -36.65 5.49 18.32
C THR A 6 -35.42 5.20 17.47
N LYS A 7 -34.60 6.22 17.18
CA LYS A 7 -33.34 6.11 16.44
C LYS A 7 -32.13 5.97 17.37
N CYS A 8 -32.34 5.96 18.69
CA CYS A 8 -31.29 5.82 19.68
C CYS A 8 -31.19 4.36 20.10
N PHE A 9 -29.96 3.87 20.20
CA PHE A 9 -29.65 2.50 20.59
C PHE A 9 -28.56 2.51 21.66
N THR A 10 -28.54 1.48 22.48
CA THR A 10 -27.47 1.26 23.47
C THR A 10 -26.58 0.11 23.04
N MET A 11 -25.29 0.28 23.23
CA MET A 11 -24.30 -0.74 22.96
C MET A 11 -23.25 -0.69 24.05
N THR A 12 -23.05 -1.80 24.75
CA THR A 12 -22.06 -1.90 25.81
C THR A 12 -20.75 -2.42 25.23
N LEU A 13 -19.66 -1.68 25.42
CA LEU A 13 -18.31 -2.09 25.07
C LEU A 13 -17.64 -2.67 26.32
N ALA A 14 -17.47 -3.99 26.38
CA ALA A 14 -16.86 -4.66 27.53
C ALA A 14 -16.08 -5.90 27.10
N SER A 15 -14.94 -6.15 27.76
CA SER A 15 -14.12 -7.35 27.52
C SER A 15 -14.76 -8.61 28.10
N ARG A 16 -15.47 -8.49 29.24
CA ARG A 16 -16.26 -9.56 29.85
C ARG A 16 -17.73 -9.37 29.52
N LYS A 17 -18.52 -10.45 29.62
CA LYS A 17 -19.97 -10.41 29.39
C LYS A 17 -20.60 -9.37 30.32
N PRO A 18 -21.12 -8.25 29.79
CA PRO A 18 -21.69 -7.22 30.63
C PRO A 18 -23.05 -7.68 31.16
N THR A 19 -23.43 -7.18 32.33
CA THR A 19 -24.79 -7.33 32.84
C THR A 19 -25.75 -6.52 31.96
N PRO A 20 -26.95 -7.04 31.65
CA PRO A 20 -27.92 -6.30 30.87
C PRO A 20 -28.44 -5.11 31.69
N ASN A 21 -27.97 -3.91 31.35
CA ASN A 21 -28.50 -2.67 31.93
C ASN A 21 -29.58 -2.09 31.02
N ILE A 22 -30.68 -1.70 31.66
CA ILE A 22 -31.78 -1.00 31.02
C ILE A 22 -31.49 0.49 31.08
N TYR A 23 -31.44 1.14 29.91
CA TYR A 23 -31.28 2.59 29.82
C TYR A 23 -32.57 3.21 29.30
N THR A 24 -32.99 4.28 29.97
CA THR A 24 -34.19 5.05 29.61
C THR A 24 -33.76 6.43 29.13
N PHE A 25 -34.23 6.84 27.95
CA PHE A 25 -33.93 8.15 27.37
C PHE A 25 -35.21 8.78 26.84
N CYS A 26 -35.49 10.02 27.23
CA CYS A 26 -36.73 10.72 26.88
C CYS A 26 -38.01 9.93 27.24
N GLY A 27 -38.02 9.23 28.39
CA GLY A 27 -39.16 8.42 28.83
C GLY A 27 -39.34 7.09 28.07
N GLN A 28 -38.45 6.76 27.14
CA GLN A 28 -38.49 5.52 26.37
C GLN A 28 -37.28 4.62 26.69
N GLN A 29 -37.52 3.31 26.81
CA GLN A 29 -36.45 2.32 26.97
C GLN A 29 -35.66 2.16 25.67
N LEU A 30 -34.33 2.28 25.73
CA LEU A 30 -33.47 2.11 24.58
C LEU A 30 -33.21 0.64 24.28
N LYS A 31 -33.21 0.28 23.00
CA LYS A 31 -32.90 -1.07 22.54
C LYS A 31 -31.40 -1.31 22.60
N SER A 32 -31.00 -2.39 23.27
CA SER A 32 -29.61 -2.85 23.29
C SER A 32 -29.29 -3.61 22.00
N VAL A 33 -28.17 -3.25 21.36
CA VAL A 33 -27.71 -3.84 20.09
C VAL A 33 -26.25 -4.28 20.18
N GLN A 34 -25.90 -5.34 19.46
CA GLN A 34 -24.53 -5.85 19.40
C GLN A 34 -23.69 -5.17 18.31
N SER A 35 -24.35 -4.65 17.27
CA SER A 35 -23.68 -3.88 16.22
C SER A 35 -24.62 -2.80 15.71
N HIS A 36 -24.05 -1.66 15.33
CA HIS A 36 -24.81 -0.55 14.79
C HIS A 36 -23.97 0.21 13.74
N CYS A 37 -24.64 0.75 12.73
CA CYS A 37 -24.00 1.60 11.74
C CYS A 37 -24.07 3.05 12.21
N TYR A 38 -22.92 3.66 12.43
CA TYR A 38 -22.83 5.07 12.79
C TYR A 38 -22.04 5.81 11.72
N LEU A 39 -22.67 6.79 11.07
CA LEU A 39 -22.07 7.59 9.97
C LEU A 39 -21.40 6.73 8.87
N GLY A 40 -21.98 5.56 8.57
CA GLY A 40 -21.44 4.64 7.56
C GLY A 40 -20.32 3.70 8.04
N VAL A 41 -19.97 3.74 9.32
CA VAL A 41 -19.04 2.80 9.96
C VAL A 41 -19.82 1.80 10.81
N GLN A 42 -19.62 0.50 10.56
CA GLN A 42 -20.17 -0.55 11.40
C GLN A 42 -19.32 -0.71 12.66
N ILE A 43 -19.91 -0.40 13.81
CA ILE A 43 -19.31 -0.56 15.12
C ILE A 43 -19.95 -1.79 15.77
N SER A 44 -19.12 -2.69 16.29
CA SER A 44 -19.56 -3.86 17.04
C SER A 44 -19.20 -3.71 18.51
N ASN A 45 -19.94 -4.39 19.37
CA ASN A 45 -19.71 -4.39 20.83
C ASN A 45 -18.34 -4.97 21.22
N THR A 46 -17.78 -5.85 20.40
CA THR A 46 -16.44 -6.44 20.55
C THR A 46 -15.34 -5.61 19.90
N LEU A 47 -15.68 -4.48 19.27
CA LEU A 47 -14.78 -3.66 18.46
C LEU A 47 -14.06 -4.44 17.35
N ASN A 48 -14.69 -5.52 16.88
CA ASN A 48 -14.20 -6.29 15.75
C ASN A 48 -14.53 -5.56 14.44
N TRP A 49 -13.49 -5.19 13.70
CA TRP A 49 -13.58 -4.46 12.44
C TRP A 49 -13.79 -5.35 11.21
N THR A 50 -13.95 -6.67 11.37
CA THR A 50 -14.10 -7.61 10.24
C THR A 50 -15.31 -7.26 9.37
N ALA A 51 -16.47 -6.98 9.99
CA ALA A 51 -17.69 -6.61 9.27
C ALA A 51 -17.51 -5.32 8.47
N GLN A 52 -16.94 -4.29 9.10
CA GLN A 52 -16.63 -3.02 8.45
C GLN A 52 -15.65 -3.20 7.28
N CYS A 53 -14.52 -3.89 7.50
CA CYS A 53 -13.52 -4.15 6.47
C CYS A 53 -14.13 -4.88 5.26
N ASN A 54 -14.94 -5.92 5.50
CA ASN A 54 -15.60 -6.66 4.42
C ASN A 54 -16.63 -5.80 3.67
N SER A 55 -17.37 -4.95 4.37
CA SER A 55 -18.34 -4.04 3.76
C SER A 55 -17.64 -3.01 2.86
N VAL A 56 -16.59 -2.36 3.37
CA VAL A 56 -15.76 -1.40 2.62
C VAL A 56 -15.11 -2.08 1.42
N ALA A 57 -14.50 -3.25 1.62
CA ALA A 57 -13.87 -4.02 0.55
C ALA A 57 -14.86 -4.39 -0.56
N ARG A 58 -16.07 -4.85 -0.20
CA ARG A 58 -17.13 -5.18 -1.16
C ARG A 58 -17.55 -3.95 -1.96
N LYS A 59 -17.80 -2.82 -1.29
CA LYS A 59 -18.23 -1.57 -1.95
C LYS A 59 -17.15 -1.03 -2.90
N ALA A 60 -15.89 -1.05 -2.46
CA ALA A 60 -14.75 -0.65 -3.30
C ALA A 60 -14.56 -1.59 -4.49
N GLN A 61 -14.71 -2.90 -4.31
CA GLN A 61 -14.61 -3.90 -5.38
C GLN A 61 -15.72 -3.74 -6.42
N GLN A 62 -16.96 -3.49 -6.00
CA GLN A 62 -18.09 -3.23 -6.89
C GLN A 62 -17.84 -1.97 -7.73
N THR A 63 -17.42 -0.88 -7.08
CA THR A 63 -17.07 0.39 -7.74
C THR A 63 -15.95 0.19 -8.76
N LEU A 64 -14.89 -0.53 -8.38
CA LEU A 64 -13.80 -0.89 -9.28
C LEU A 64 -14.29 -1.75 -10.46
N GLY A 65 -15.25 -2.65 -10.25
CA GLY A 65 -15.88 -3.45 -11.31
C GLY A 65 -16.66 -2.60 -12.31
N VAL A 66 -17.38 -1.57 -11.84
CA VAL A 66 -18.07 -0.60 -12.71
C VAL A 66 -17.05 0.21 -13.51
N ILE A 67 -16.00 0.72 -12.86
CA ILE A 67 -14.92 1.45 -13.52
C ILE A 67 -14.25 0.59 -14.59
N ARG A 68 -13.99 -0.68 -14.29
CA ARG A 68 -13.38 -1.63 -15.24
C ARG A 68 -14.23 -1.83 -16.48
N ARG A 69 -15.54 -2.01 -16.33
CA ARG A 69 -16.45 -2.22 -17.47
C ARG A 69 -16.54 -0.99 -18.38
N ASN A 70 -16.64 0.20 -17.79
CA ASN A 70 -16.86 1.44 -18.54
C ASN A 70 -15.55 2.06 -19.09
N LEU A 71 -14.48 2.05 -18.29
CA LEU A 71 -13.21 2.70 -18.64
C LEU A 71 -12.17 1.73 -19.19
N ASN A 72 -12.59 0.54 -19.66
CA ASN A 72 -11.67 -0.46 -20.19
C ASN A 72 -10.93 -0.02 -21.45
N LYS A 73 -11.39 0.99 -22.19
CA LYS A 73 -10.72 1.52 -23.41
C LYS A 73 -9.97 2.84 -23.17
N CYS A 74 -10.24 3.54 -22.07
CA CYS A 74 -9.63 4.83 -21.73
C CYS A 74 -8.11 4.78 -21.48
N PRO A 75 -7.37 5.89 -21.64
CA PRO A 75 -5.95 5.97 -21.30
C PRO A 75 -5.69 5.77 -19.79
N THR A 76 -4.44 5.44 -19.46
CA THR A 76 -3.99 5.11 -18.09
C THR A 76 -4.23 6.26 -17.09
N HIS A 77 -4.01 7.51 -17.52
CA HIS A 77 -4.23 8.70 -16.70
C HIS A 77 -5.69 8.83 -16.24
N ILE A 78 -6.65 8.68 -17.14
CA ILE A 78 -8.10 8.74 -16.82
C ILE A 78 -8.49 7.62 -15.84
N LYS A 79 -7.93 6.42 -16.01
CA LYS A 79 -8.18 5.30 -15.08
C LYS A 79 -7.61 5.58 -13.68
N SER A 80 -6.45 6.22 -13.62
CA SER A 80 -5.83 6.64 -12.35
C SER A 80 -6.73 7.64 -11.63
N ILE A 81 -7.22 8.66 -12.34
CA ILE A 81 -8.17 9.64 -11.81
C ILE A 81 -9.44 8.95 -11.32
N ALA A 82 -10.03 8.05 -12.12
CA ALA A 82 -11.24 7.34 -11.73
C ALA A 82 -11.05 6.51 -10.45
N TYR A 83 -9.88 5.89 -10.28
CA TYR A 83 -9.56 5.16 -9.06
C TYR A 83 -9.41 6.10 -7.84
N THR A 84 -8.65 7.18 -7.97
CA THR A 84 -8.40 8.12 -6.86
C THR A 84 -9.65 8.89 -6.44
N THR A 85 -10.56 9.16 -7.38
CA THR A 85 -11.79 9.92 -7.10
C THR A 85 -12.94 9.05 -6.60
N LEU A 86 -13.05 7.79 -7.04
CA LEU A 86 -14.22 6.95 -6.73
C LEU A 86 -13.91 5.81 -5.75
N VAL A 87 -12.77 5.13 -5.92
CA VAL A 87 -12.47 3.92 -5.13
C VAL A 87 -11.68 4.27 -3.87
N ARG A 88 -10.69 5.17 -3.99
CA ARG A 88 -9.83 5.57 -2.87
C ARG A 88 -10.62 6.17 -1.69
N PRO A 89 -11.61 7.07 -1.89
CA PRO A 89 -12.36 7.62 -0.76
C PRO A 89 -13.16 6.56 -0.01
N ILE A 90 -13.64 5.51 -0.68
CA ILE A 90 -14.35 4.39 -0.03
C ILE A 90 -13.42 3.64 0.92
N LEU A 91 -12.15 3.46 0.54
CA LEU A 91 -11.16 2.75 1.35
C LEU A 91 -10.63 3.61 2.50
N GLU A 92 -10.51 4.92 2.31
CA GLU A 92 -9.90 5.85 3.28
C GLU A 92 -10.90 6.47 4.27
N TYR A 93 -12.19 6.44 3.94
CA TYR A 93 -13.23 7.03 4.78
C TYR A 93 -13.21 6.48 6.21
N ALA A 94 -13.15 7.39 7.17
CA ALA A 94 -13.09 7.12 8.61
C ALA A 94 -11.95 6.15 9.02
N SER A 95 -10.89 6.04 8.22
CA SER A 95 -9.76 5.13 8.47
C SER A 95 -9.13 5.34 9.85
N ALA A 96 -9.08 6.57 10.35
CA ALA A 96 -8.60 6.87 11.71
C ALA A 96 -9.36 6.10 12.82
N SER A 97 -10.63 5.74 12.59
CA SER A 97 -11.46 5.03 13.59
C SER A 97 -11.32 3.51 13.54
N TRP A 98 -11.17 2.92 12.35
CA TRP A 98 -11.27 1.46 12.15
C TRP A 98 -10.05 0.83 11.52
N ALA A 99 -8.96 1.59 11.28
CA ALA A 99 -7.75 1.14 10.59
C ALA A 99 -7.39 -0.31 10.98
N PRO A 100 -7.37 -1.25 10.02
CA PRO A 100 -7.21 -2.65 10.35
C PRO A 100 -5.79 -2.93 10.85
N HIS A 101 -5.69 -3.53 12.02
CA HIS A 101 -4.42 -4.02 12.59
C HIS A 101 -4.11 -5.46 12.15
N CYS A 102 -5.15 -6.26 11.84
CA CYS A 102 -4.96 -7.65 11.41
C CYS A 102 -4.41 -7.73 9.98
N LEU A 103 -3.36 -8.53 9.76
CA LEU A 103 -2.78 -8.78 8.44
C LEU A 103 -3.80 -9.25 7.40
N LYS A 104 -4.81 -10.05 7.80
CA LYS A 104 -5.89 -10.52 6.91
C LYS A 104 -6.68 -9.35 6.31
N HIS A 105 -7.04 -8.37 7.13
CA HIS A 105 -7.82 -7.21 6.70
C HIS A 105 -6.98 -6.28 5.82
N ILE A 106 -5.73 -6.03 6.22
CA ILE A 106 -4.77 -5.25 5.41
C ILE A 106 -4.61 -5.88 4.01
N LYS A 107 -4.31 -7.18 3.94
CA LYS A 107 -4.19 -7.92 2.67
C LYS A 107 -5.45 -7.81 1.80
N THR A 108 -6.63 -7.80 2.43
CA THR A 108 -7.91 -7.69 1.72
C THR A 108 -8.08 -6.32 1.07
N LEU A 109 -7.76 -5.23 1.78
CA LEU A 109 -7.84 -3.88 1.23
C LEU A 109 -6.76 -3.64 0.16
N GLU A 110 -5.51 -4.05 0.43
CA GLU A 110 -4.41 -3.97 -0.53
C GLU A 110 -4.69 -4.74 -1.81
N ARG A 111 -5.38 -5.89 -1.74
CA ARG A 111 -5.77 -6.67 -2.92
C ARG A 111 -6.56 -5.80 -3.91
N ILE A 112 -7.45 -4.95 -3.41
CA ILE A 112 -8.27 -4.04 -4.23
C ILE A 112 -7.40 -2.96 -4.85
N GLN A 113 -6.50 -2.36 -4.06
CA GLN A 113 -5.55 -1.35 -4.56
C GLN A 113 -4.62 -1.94 -5.64
N ARG A 114 -4.05 -3.12 -5.42
CA ARG A 114 -3.24 -3.86 -6.41
C ARG A 114 -4.05 -4.20 -7.65
N GLN A 115 -5.33 -4.52 -7.49
CA GLN A 115 -6.23 -4.79 -8.61
C GLN A 115 -6.53 -3.53 -9.43
N ALA A 116 -6.68 -2.37 -8.78
CA ALA A 116 -6.86 -1.09 -9.45
C ALA A 116 -5.57 -0.64 -10.17
N ALA A 117 -4.41 -0.77 -9.51
CA ALA A 117 -3.12 -0.47 -10.11
C ALA A 117 -2.86 -1.29 -11.39
N ARG A 118 -3.17 -2.59 -11.35
CA ARG A 118 -3.10 -3.48 -12.54
C ARG A 118 -4.02 -3.03 -13.66
N PHE A 119 -5.24 -2.59 -13.34
CA PHE A 119 -6.18 -2.08 -14.33
C PHE A 119 -5.72 -0.76 -14.97
N SER A 120 -5.16 0.14 -14.16
CA SER A 120 -4.65 1.44 -14.61
C SER A 120 -3.44 1.27 -15.53
N ARG A 121 -2.44 0.49 -15.12
CA ARG A 121 -1.17 0.40 -15.85
C ARG A 121 -1.24 -0.42 -17.15
N ARG A 122 -2.30 -1.21 -17.41
CA ARG A 122 -2.58 -2.05 -18.62
C ARG A 122 -1.44 -2.92 -19.19
N LYS A 123 -0.20 -2.78 -18.73
CA LYS A 123 0.98 -3.58 -19.08
C LYS A 123 1.00 -4.80 -18.16
N ILE A 124 0.17 -5.77 -18.49
CA ILE A 124 0.48 -7.17 -18.17
C ILE A 124 0.51 -7.93 -19.50
N LYS A 125 1.52 -7.63 -20.33
CA LYS A 125 2.27 -8.78 -20.83
C LYS A 125 2.91 -9.39 -19.58
N ARG A 126 3.04 -10.71 -19.46
CA ARG A 126 3.99 -11.27 -18.48
C ARG A 126 5.37 -10.76 -18.91
N LEU A 127 5.70 -9.54 -18.49
CA LEU A 127 7.01 -8.97 -18.70
C LEU A 127 7.92 -9.82 -17.83
N SER A 128 8.92 -10.44 -18.47
CA SER A 128 9.98 -11.13 -17.76
C SER A 128 10.53 -10.18 -16.69
N ILE A 129 11.01 -10.75 -15.60
CA ILE A 129 11.61 -9.96 -14.52
C ILE A 129 12.67 -8.99 -15.12
N ILE A 130 13.45 -9.47 -16.10
CA ILE A 130 14.45 -8.74 -16.88
C ILE A 130 13.86 -7.49 -17.54
N TYR A 131 12.75 -7.61 -18.27
CA TYR A 131 12.12 -6.47 -18.94
C TYR A 131 11.65 -5.39 -17.95
N LYS A 132 11.23 -5.79 -16.75
CA LYS A 132 10.79 -4.84 -15.71
C LYS A 132 11.96 -4.10 -15.08
N MET A 133 13.13 -4.74 -15.03
CA MET A 133 14.38 -4.17 -14.50
C MET A 133 14.97 -3.17 -15.49
N GLU A 134 15.06 -3.55 -16.76
CA GLU A 134 15.64 -2.73 -17.84
C GLU A 134 14.89 -1.41 -18.06
N HIS A 135 13.58 -1.40 -17.79
CA HIS A 135 12.73 -0.24 -18.02
C HIS A 135 12.30 0.49 -16.74
N ASN A 136 12.93 0.22 -15.59
CA ASN A 136 12.65 0.89 -14.30
C ASN A 136 11.15 0.92 -13.92
N LEU A 137 10.43 -0.19 -14.18
CA LEU A 137 8.97 -0.28 -13.99
C LEU A 137 8.56 -0.77 -12.59
N ILE A 138 9.53 -0.98 -11.69
CA ILE A 138 9.35 -1.41 -10.30
C ILE A 138 9.95 -0.35 -9.38
N ASP A 139 9.18 0.17 -8.43
CA ASP A 139 9.60 1.19 -7.45
C ASP A 139 10.46 0.59 -6.30
N ILE A 140 11.12 -0.55 -6.54
CA ILE A 140 11.89 -1.31 -5.54
C ILE A 140 13.32 -1.44 -6.09
N PRO A 141 14.35 -0.96 -5.35
CA PRO A 141 15.74 -1.11 -5.78
C PRO A 141 16.13 -2.60 -5.93
N LEU A 142 16.90 -2.90 -6.99
CA LEU A 142 17.35 -4.25 -7.39
C LEU A 142 18.03 -5.04 -6.26
N ASP A 143 18.64 -4.33 -5.32
CA ASP A 143 19.43 -4.88 -4.21
C ASP A 143 18.63 -5.78 -3.25
N HIS A 144 17.30 -5.69 -3.27
CA HIS A 144 16.45 -6.57 -2.47
C HIS A 144 16.18 -7.94 -3.11
N TYR A 145 16.45 -8.12 -4.42
CA TYR A 145 16.16 -9.35 -5.16
C TYR A 145 17.41 -10.20 -5.42
N ILE A 146 18.59 -9.57 -5.51
CA ILE A 146 19.88 -10.28 -5.52
C ILE A 146 20.42 -10.27 -4.08
N GLN A 147 19.85 -11.11 -3.23
CA GLN A 147 20.64 -11.56 -2.08
C GLN A 147 21.65 -12.56 -2.62
N HIS A 148 22.94 -12.17 -2.63
CA HIS A 148 24.01 -13.14 -2.84
C HIS A 148 23.81 -14.26 -1.83
N ASN A 149 23.51 -15.45 -2.33
CA ASN A 149 23.38 -16.63 -1.51
C ASN A 149 24.79 -16.94 -0.97
N THR A 150 25.13 -16.44 0.21
CA THR A 150 26.39 -16.75 0.90
C THR A 150 26.38 -18.16 1.50
N ARG A 151 25.32 -18.94 1.25
CA ARG A 151 25.25 -20.33 1.66
C ARG A 151 26.03 -21.21 0.69
N SER A 152 27.29 -21.43 1.06
CA SER A 152 28.16 -22.46 0.52
C SER A 152 27.40 -23.77 0.25
N SER A 153 27.21 -24.09 -1.02
CA SER A 153 26.99 -25.45 -1.50
C SER A 153 27.99 -25.75 -2.60
N ARG A 154 29.11 -26.30 -2.13
CA ARG A 154 30.01 -27.28 -2.76
C ARG A 154 30.31 -27.17 -4.26
N LYS A 155 31.58 -26.81 -4.50
CA LYS A 155 32.58 -27.45 -5.39
C LYS A 155 32.36 -27.32 -6.91
N HIS A 156 33.04 -26.37 -7.55
CA HIS A 156 34.27 -26.61 -8.34
C HIS A 156 34.82 -25.32 -8.99
N MET A 157 36.16 -25.22 -8.95
CA MET A 157 37.11 -24.48 -9.82
C MET A 157 37.30 -22.94 -9.73
N THR A 158 38.43 -22.63 -9.07
CA THR A 158 39.46 -21.62 -9.38
C THR A 158 39.04 -20.16 -9.56
N VAL A 159 39.28 -19.39 -8.51
CA VAL A 159 39.31 -17.92 -8.49
C VAL A 159 40.55 -17.44 -9.26
N SER A 160 40.33 -16.74 -10.38
CA SER A 160 41.32 -15.80 -10.91
C SER A 160 41.05 -14.43 -10.28
N SER A 161 42.12 -13.85 -9.75
CA SER A 161 42.22 -12.76 -8.79
C SER A 161 41.86 -11.35 -9.29
N CYS A 162 41.12 -11.20 -10.37
CA CYS A 162 41.01 -9.89 -11.03
C CYS A 162 39.61 -9.29 -10.84
N LYS A 163 39.33 -8.65 -9.69
CA LYS A 163 38.18 -7.71 -9.55
C LYS A 163 38.11 -6.91 -8.24
N LEU A 164 39.21 -6.76 -7.50
CA LEU A 164 39.27 -5.78 -6.41
C LEU A 164 39.65 -4.38 -6.91
N ASP A 165 40.35 -4.27 -8.04
CA ASP A 165 40.79 -2.96 -8.56
C ASP A 165 39.65 -2.15 -9.18
N THR A 166 38.59 -2.81 -9.67
CA THR A 166 37.51 -2.13 -10.40
C THR A 166 36.63 -1.30 -9.47
N LEU A 167 36.37 -1.74 -8.24
CA LEU A 167 35.52 -0.98 -7.30
C LEU A 167 36.23 0.25 -6.73
N GLN A 168 37.56 0.24 -6.70
CA GLN A 168 38.34 1.37 -6.22
C GLN A 168 38.37 2.50 -7.26
N THR A 169 38.49 2.16 -8.55
CA THR A 169 38.43 3.14 -9.66
C THR A 169 37.06 3.82 -9.77
N TYR A 170 35.96 3.11 -9.47
CA TYR A 170 34.61 3.68 -9.47
C TYR A 170 34.34 4.64 -8.31
N LEU A 171 34.93 4.39 -7.12
CA LEU A 171 34.79 5.29 -5.97
C LEU A 171 35.61 6.59 -6.15
N GLU A 172 36.76 6.50 -6.81
CA GLU A 172 37.61 7.66 -7.11
C GLU A 172 37.02 8.56 -8.22
N THR A 173 36.39 7.98 -9.26
CA THR A 173 35.68 8.74 -10.29
C THR A 173 34.43 9.43 -9.75
N ALA A 174 33.70 8.80 -8.82
CA ALA A 174 32.51 9.39 -8.20
C ALA A 174 32.85 10.60 -7.32
N SER A 175 33.96 10.56 -6.56
CA SER A 175 34.41 11.69 -5.74
C SER A 175 34.92 12.86 -6.58
N SER A 176 35.62 12.57 -7.69
CA SER A 176 36.14 13.58 -8.62
C SER A 176 35.02 14.36 -9.32
N GLN A 177 33.92 13.70 -9.71
CA GLN A 177 32.76 14.37 -10.31
C GLN A 177 31.95 15.21 -9.31
N GLN A 178 31.92 14.81 -8.04
CA GLN A 178 31.30 15.61 -6.98
C GLN A 178 32.09 16.88 -6.67
N GLN A 179 33.42 16.82 -6.74
CA GLN A 179 34.29 17.98 -6.53
C GLN A 179 34.26 18.98 -7.70
N LEU A 180 34.13 18.51 -8.94
CA LEU A 180 33.88 19.36 -10.12
C LEU A 180 32.51 20.07 -10.04
N ARG A 181 31.48 19.37 -9.54
CA ARG A 181 30.14 19.94 -9.36
C ARG A 181 30.06 20.99 -8.26
N ASN A 182 30.95 20.91 -7.27
CA ASN A 182 31.05 21.86 -6.17
C ASN A 182 32.01 23.03 -6.47
N GLY A 183 32.55 23.12 -7.70
CA GLY A 183 33.34 24.25 -8.17
C GLY A 183 34.77 24.34 -7.63
N ILE A 184 35.33 23.26 -7.07
CA ILE A 184 36.65 23.27 -6.43
C ILE A 184 37.81 23.07 -7.44
N LEU A 185 37.54 22.51 -8.63
CA LEU A 185 38.57 22.22 -9.65
C LEU A 185 38.19 22.78 -11.04
N SER A 186 39.15 23.43 -11.70
CA SER A 186 39.01 24.02 -13.05
C SER A 186 39.25 22.95 -14.15
N PRO A 187 38.59 23.03 -15.34
CA PRO A 187 38.53 21.94 -16.32
C PRO A 187 39.84 21.60 -17.06
N GLN A 188 40.93 22.34 -16.83
CA GLN A 188 42.16 22.19 -17.64
C GLN A 188 43.10 21.04 -17.22
N THR A 189 42.75 20.21 -16.23
CA THR A 189 43.64 19.14 -15.74
C THR A 189 43.29 17.72 -16.22
N LEU A 190 42.33 17.54 -17.14
CA LEU A 190 41.87 16.21 -17.56
C LEU A 190 42.60 15.60 -18.79
N SER A 191 43.64 16.23 -19.32
CA SER A 191 44.34 15.75 -20.54
C SER A 191 45.60 14.91 -20.31
N GLN A 192 45.85 14.36 -19.11
CA GLN A 192 47.08 13.58 -18.85
C GLN A 192 46.91 12.16 -18.32
N VAL A 193 45.70 11.60 -18.23
CA VAL A 193 45.53 10.22 -17.73
C VAL A 193 44.80 9.36 -18.74
N ASN A 194 45.50 9.02 -19.83
CA ASN A 194 45.24 7.85 -20.68
C ASN A 194 46.52 7.55 -21.47
N HIS A 195 47.53 7.02 -20.76
CA HIS A 195 48.61 6.22 -21.30
C HIS A 195 48.88 5.05 -20.35
#